data_AF-A0A6N0I0X6-F1
#
_entry.id   AF-A0A6N0I0X6-F1
#
_cell.length_a   1.000
_cell.length_b   1.000
_cell.length_c   1.000
_cell.angle_alpha   90.00
_cell.angle_beta   90.00
_cell.angle_gamma   90.00
#
_symmetry.space_group_name_H-M   'P 1'
#
loop_
_entity.id
_entity.type
_entity.pdbx_description
1 polymer ?
#
loop_
_entity_poly.entity_id
_entity_poly.type
_entity_poly.pdbx_seq_one_letter_code
_entity_poly.pdbx_strand_id
1 'polypeptide(L)'
;MLTYSPKQAQQAALKLGWPLVVKPADLDRGEGVTVGIHNLKQLAGAFNTASKHSKKILIEKEVPGVCYRIFIANNEMLYALRRGPRAVIGDGEHTVSELIELANKKLLATPPWKRSKAIPLDELALDSITENGFSPETIPEPGTTVPIRKIESSEWSGDITDASDQVHPDNRAIALRAAELFQLSNAGIDIISSDISIPWHQNGAIINEVNFAPYFGGHPTARARLPHYFENFIEGDGRIPVEVVIGGSEAEKTARKIQQLQVDGGTACYLTSHYLTITPSLQEMPFPSISLFTRTIALLMNRKVESVVLLIQTDEFIQTGLPVDRIRHITQTGGVISEWQSNNSPIDNERRKMLNTLLSSYLITTTPL
;
A
#
# COMPACT_ATOMS: atom_id res chain seq x y z
N MET A 1 1.97 26.98 -16.32
CA MET A 1 3.06 27.90 -16.69
C MET A 1 3.96 28.12 -15.48
N LEU A 2 5.25 27.80 -15.61
CA LEU A 2 6.22 27.99 -14.53
C LEU A 2 6.64 29.46 -14.43
N THR A 3 6.68 29.98 -13.21
CA THR A 3 6.92 31.40 -12.91
C THR A 3 7.81 31.54 -11.68
N TYR A 4 8.58 32.62 -11.63
CA TYR A 4 9.57 32.93 -10.59
C TYR A 4 9.41 34.34 -10.03
N SER A 5 8.42 35.09 -10.51
CA SER A 5 8.15 36.46 -10.05
C SER A 5 6.67 36.82 -10.23
N PRO A 6 6.15 37.79 -9.44
CA PRO A 6 4.79 38.29 -9.58
C PRO A 6 4.47 38.81 -10.99
N LYS A 7 5.45 39.42 -11.68
CA LYS A 7 5.26 39.91 -13.06
C LYS A 7 5.03 38.77 -14.05
N GLN A 8 5.81 37.69 -13.94
CA GLN A 8 5.60 36.49 -14.75
C GLN A 8 4.26 35.81 -14.41
N ALA A 9 3.86 35.85 -13.14
CA ALA A 9 2.56 35.34 -12.72
C ALA A 9 1.39 36.07 -13.39
N GLN A 10 1.44 37.40 -13.44
CA GLN A 10 0.45 38.21 -14.13
C GLN A 10 0.41 37.94 -15.64
N GLN A 11 1.58 37.76 -16.27
CA GLN A 11 1.65 37.40 -17.69
C GLN A 11 1.03 36.03 -17.97
N ALA A 12 1.28 35.05 -17.10
CA ALA A 12 0.64 33.74 -17.18
C ALA A 12 -0.88 33.85 -17.03
N ALA A 13 -1.36 34.69 -16.11
CA ALA A 13 -2.78 34.91 -15.90
C ALA A 13 -3.49 35.47 -17.13
N LEU A 14 -2.87 36.44 -17.81
CA LEU A 14 -3.39 37.00 -19.06
C LEU A 14 -3.46 35.96 -20.19
N LYS A 15 -2.52 35.00 -20.21
CA LYS A 15 -2.47 33.95 -21.24
C LYS A 15 -3.46 32.81 -20.97
N LEU A 16 -3.62 32.41 -19.71
CA LEU A 16 -4.47 31.27 -19.30
C LEU A 16 -5.93 31.67 -19.08
N GLY A 17 -6.17 32.92 -18.67
CA GLY A 17 -7.48 33.43 -18.27
C GLY A 17 -7.98 32.79 -16.96
N TRP A 18 -9.07 33.33 -16.40
CA TRP A 18 -9.61 32.90 -15.10
C TRP A 18 -10.65 31.78 -15.21
N PRO A 19 -10.86 30.95 -14.16
CA PRO A 19 -10.10 30.90 -12.90
C PRO A 19 -8.75 30.19 -13.02
N LEU A 20 -7.88 30.40 -12.02
CA LEU A 20 -6.51 29.87 -11.97
C LEU A 20 -6.22 29.13 -10.67
N VAL A 21 -5.26 28.21 -10.75
CA VAL A 21 -4.59 27.58 -9.61
C VAL A 21 -3.15 28.09 -9.53
N VAL A 22 -2.68 28.36 -8.33
CA VAL A 22 -1.27 28.65 -8.03
C VAL A 22 -0.75 27.58 -7.08
N LYS A 23 0.33 26.91 -7.46
CA LYS A 23 0.98 25.87 -6.63
C LYS A 23 2.51 25.92 -6.75
N PRO A 24 3.26 25.54 -5.70
CA PRO A 24 4.68 25.20 -5.84
C PRO A 24 4.86 24.08 -6.87
N ALA A 25 5.88 24.18 -7.71
CA ALA A 25 6.13 23.19 -8.77
C ALA A 25 6.89 21.94 -8.28
N ASP A 26 7.38 21.95 -7.04
CA ASP A 26 8.31 20.99 -6.47
C ASP A 26 7.93 20.56 -5.04
N LEU A 27 6.63 20.61 -4.71
CA LEU A 27 6.07 20.08 -3.47
C LEU A 27 4.88 19.18 -3.73
N ASP A 28 4.60 18.32 -2.75
CA ASP A 28 3.51 17.36 -2.77
C ASP A 28 2.38 17.76 -1.79
N ARG A 29 1.34 16.91 -1.72
CA ARG A 29 0.32 16.89 -0.64
C ARG A 29 -0.57 18.13 -0.54
N GLY A 30 -0.55 19.00 -1.55
CA GLY A 30 -1.36 20.22 -1.59
C GLY A 30 -0.75 21.39 -0.81
N GLU A 31 0.52 21.32 -0.42
CA GLU A 31 1.19 22.39 0.32
C GLU A 31 1.39 23.63 -0.56
N GLY A 32 0.97 24.80 -0.05
CA GLY A 32 1.06 26.07 -0.78
C GLY A 32 0.14 26.18 -1.99
N VAL A 33 -0.81 25.26 -2.18
CA VAL A 33 -1.79 25.31 -3.27
C VAL A 33 -2.90 26.29 -2.94
N THR A 34 -3.22 27.18 -3.89
CA THR A 34 -4.40 28.06 -3.83
C THR A 34 -5.21 27.90 -5.11
N VAL A 35 -6.50 27.58 -4.96
CA VAL A 35 -7.49 27.44 -6.04
C VAL A 35 -8.51 28.59 -5.98
N GLY A 36 -9.40 28.71 -6.97
CA GLY A 36 -10.45 29.71 -6.99
C GLY A 36 -9.93 31.13 -7.18
N ILE A 37 -8.86 31.30 -7.97
CA ILE A 37 -8.26 32.61 -8.21
C ILE A 37 -8.95 33.21 -9.44
N HIS A 38 -9.68 34.32 -9.24
CA HIS A 38 -10.49 34.98 -10.26
C HIS A 38 -9.96 36.36 -10.68
N ASN A 39 -9.00 36.91 -9.96
CA ASN A 39 -8.47 38.24 -10.24
C ASN A 39 -7.01 38.43 -9.80
N LEU A 40 -6.40 39.53 -10.24
CA LEU A 40 -5.00 39.84 -9.97
C LEU A 40 -4.67 40.03 -8.48
N LYS A 41 -5.63 40.52 -7.68
CA LYS A 41 -5.43 40.70 -6.23
C LYS A 41 -5.30 39.36 -5.53
N GLN A 42 -6.22 38.42 -5.83
CA GLN A 42 -6.16 37.05 -5.34
C GLN A 42 -4.89 36.35 -5.83
N LEU A 43 -4.52 36.55 -7.09
CA LEU A 43 -3.30 35.96 -7.67
C LEU A 43 -2.04 36.42 -6.93
N ALA A 44 -1.93 37.71 -6.60
CA ALA A 44 -0.78 38.23 -5.86
C ALA A 44 -0.69 37.62 -4.45
N GLY A 45 -1.83 37.47 -3.77
CA GLY A 45 -1.90 36.80 -2.46
C GLY A 45 -1.48 35.33 -2.55
N ALA A 46 -2.05 34.59 -3.50
CA ALA A 46 -1.73 33.19 -3.76
C ALA A 46 -0.25 32.97 -4.11
N PHE A 47 0.31 33.83 -4.97
CA PHE A 47 1.72 33.78 -5.34
C PHE A 47 2.63 34.01 -4.12
N ASN A 48 2.29 34.97 -3.25
CA ASN A 48 3.07 35.23 -2.04
C ASN A 48 3.00 34.04 -1.07
N THR A 49 1.83 33.41 -0.91
CA THR A 49 1.68 32.20 -0.10
C THR A 49 2.54 31.07 -0.65
N ALA A 50 2.40 30.73 -1.94
CA ALA A 50 3.20 29.68 -2.57
C ALA A 50 4.71 29.97 -2.53
N SER A 51 5.10 31.24 -2.65
CA SER A 51 6.50 31.69 -2.61
C SER A 51 7.19 31.49 -1.26
N LYS A 52 6.42 31.33 -0.17
CA LYS A 52 6.97 30.95 1.14
C LYS A 52 7.46 29.50 1.16
N HIS A 53 6.92 28.67 0.27
CA HIS A 53 7.22 27.24 0.20
C HIS A 53 8.23 26.91 -0.89
N SER A 54 8.18 27.61 -2.04
CA SER A 54 9.10 27.38 -3.15
C SER A 54 9.37 28.64 -3.96
N LYS A 55 10.52 28.69 -4.65
CA LYS A 55 10.82 29.74 -5.65
C LYS A 55 10.23 29.42 -7.04
N LYS A 56 9.81 28.17 -7.27
CA LYS A 56 9.28 27.68 -8.53
C LYS A 56 7.75 27.60 -8.42
N ILE A 57 7.05 28.59 -8.95
CA ILE A 57 5.60 28.70 -8.82
C ILE A 57 4.93 28.37 -10.14
N LEU A 58 4.05 27.37 -10.12
CA LEU A 58 3.28 26.90 -11.26
C LEU A 58 1.89 27.55 -11.24
N ILE A 59 1.53 28.19 -12.36
CA ILE A 59 0.19 28.77 -12.58
C ILE A 59 -0.53 27.96 -13.64
N GLU A 60 -1.70 27.47 -13.29
CA GLU A 60 -2.50 26.58 -14.14
C GLU A 60 -3.91 27.10 -14.29
N LYS A 61 -4.58 26.67 -15.35
CA LYS A 61 -6.01 26.86 -15.49
C LYS A 61 -6.70 25.96 -14.47
N GLU A 62 -7.64 26.51 -13.71
CA GLU A 62 -8.49 25.69 -12.86
C GLU A 62 -9.52 24.95 -13.70
N VAL A 63 -9.68 23.65 -13.44
CA VAL A 63 -10.62 22.76 -14.11
C VAL A 63 -11.66 22.30 -13.08
N PRO A 64 -12.95 22.34 -13.40
CA PRO A 64 -13.99 21.92 -12.47
C PRO A 64 -13.96 20.41 -12.24
N GLY A 65 -14.39 20.00 -11.04
CA GLY A 65 -14.56 18.60 -10.67
C GLY A 65 -13.72 18.19 -9.48
N VAL A 66 -13.55 16.88 -9.33
CA VAL A 66 -12.76 16.27 -8.24
C VAL A 66 -11.62 15.46 -8.82
N CYS A 67 -10.63 15.16 -7.98
CA CYS A 67 -9.51 14.32 -8.37
C CYS A 67 -9.90 12.84 -8.32
N TYR A 68 -9.75 12.13 -9.43
CA TYR A 68 -9.80 10.68 -9.51
C TYR A 68 -8.38 10.15 -9.65
N ARG A 69 -7.94 9.35 -8.67
CA ARG A 69 -6.66 8.65 -8.75
C ARG A 69 -6.87 7.28 -9.36
N ILE A 70 -6.44 7.13 -10.61
CA ILE A 70 -6.38 5.84 -11.32
C ILE A 70 -5.04 5.20 -10.99
N PHE A 71 -5.08 4.04 -10.33
CA PHE A 71 -3.88 3.28 -10.02
C PHE A 71 -3.59 2.30 -11.15
N ILE A 72 -2.44 2.48 -11.80
CA ILE A 72 -1.94 1.59 -12.84
C ILE A 72 -0.90 0.66 -12.22
N ALA A 73 -1.05 -0.63 -12.48
CA ALA A 73 -0.08 -1.67 -12.16
C ALA A 73 0.00 -2.62 -13.36
N ASN A 74 1.18 -3.07 -13.76
CA ASN A 74 1.36 -4.08 -14.82
C ASN A 74 0.63 -3.73 -16.13
N ASN A 75 0.67 -2.45 -16.53
CA ASN A 75 0.00 -1.92 -17.72
C ASN A 75 -1.54 -2.12 -17.73
N GLU A 76 -2.14 -2.28 -16.56
CA GLU A 76 -3.58 -2.29 -16.38
C GLU A 76 -4.02 -1.35 -15.26
N MET A 77 -5.28 -0.94 -15.30
CA MET A 77 -5.89 -0.21 -14.19
C MET A 77 -6.30 -1.22 -13.12
N LEU A 78 -5.66 -1.11 -11.95
CA LEU A 78 -5.95 -1.96 -10.81
C LEU A 78 -7.21 -1.50 -10.06
N TYR A 79 -7.35 -0.19 -9.86
CA TYR A 79 -8.52 0.45 -9.25
C TYR A 79 -8.52 1.96 -9.52
N ALA A 80 -9.64 2.61 -9.26
CA ALA A 80 -9.72 4.07 -9.22
C ALA A 80 -10.40 4.54 -7.93
N LEU A 81 -9.88 5.63 -7.37
CA LEU A 81 -10.45 6.28 -6.20
C LEU A 81 -10.90 7.68 -6.57
N ARG A 82 -12.15 8.02 -6.28
CA ARG A 82 -12.61 9.41 -6.22
C ARG A 82 -12.11 10.02 -4.92
N ARG A 83 -11.40 11.14 -5.00
CA ARG A 83 -10.83 11.87 -3.87
C ARG A 83 -11.47 13.25 -3.79
N GLY A 84 -12.52 13.35 -3.00
CA GLY A 84 -13.20 14.61 -2.69
C GLY A 84 -12.51 15.35 -1.55
N PRO A 85 -12.72 16.67 -1.44
CA PRO A 85 -12.28 17.44 -0.28
C PRO A 85 -12.94 16.93 1.00
N ARG A 86 -12.41 17.38 2.16
CA ARG A 86 -13.06 17.13 3.44
C ARG A 86 -14.49 17.69 3.42
N ALA A 87 -15.47 16.87 3.79
CA ALA A 87 -16.88 17.23 3.74
C ALA A 87 -17.66 16.63 4.92
N VAL A 88 -18.86 17.16 5.15
CA VAL A 88 -19.90 16.52 5.97
C VAL A 88 -21.09 16.12 5.08
N ILE A 89 -21.85 15.12 5.49
CA ILE A 89 -23.00 14.61 4.73
C ILE A 89 -24.26 15.00 5.49
N GLY A 90 -25.19 15.67 4.80
CA GLY A 90 -26.50 16.03 5.30
C GLY A 90 -27.30 14.79 5.70
N ASP A 91 -28.00 14.89 6.82
CA ASP A 91 -28.95 13.90 7.30
C ASP A 91 -30.39 14.43 7.32
N GLY A 92 -30.61 15.68 6.89
CA GLY A 92 -31.92 16.34 6.89
C GLY A 92 -32.39 16.82 8.27
N GLU A 93 -31.60 16.63 9.33
CA GLU A 93 -31.98 16.94 10.71
C GLU A 93 -31.04 17.97 11.35
N HIS A 94 -29.75 17.87 11.09
CA HIS A 94 -28.72 18.69 11.72
C HIS A 94 -28.20 19.78 10.79
N THR A 95 -27.83 20.92 11.39
CA THR A 95 -27.11 21.99 10.70
C THR A 95 -25.70 21.56 10.31
N VAL A 96 -25.08 22.24 9.34
CA VAL A 96 -23.66 21.99 8.97
C VAL A 96 -22.74 22.05 10.19
N SER A 97 -22.95 22.99 11.11
CA SER A 97 -22.14 23.10 12.34
C SER A 97 -22.31 21.88 13.25
N GLU A 98 -23.54 21.43 13.46
CA GLU A 98 -23.83 20.24 14.27
C GLU A 98 -23.27 18.97 13.62
N LEU A 99 -23.35 18.85 12.28
CA LEU A 99 -22.76 17.74 11.53
C LEU A 99 -21.23 17.70 11.71
N ILE A 100 -20.56 18.85 11.72
CA ILE A 100 -19.13 18.97 12.00
C ILE A 100 -18.82 18.50 13.44
N GLU A 101 -19.60 18.93 14.42
CA GLU A 101 -19.43 18.52 15.82
C GLU A 101 -19.63 17.01 16.01
N LEU A 102 -20.68 16.44 15.41
CA LEU A 102 -20.96 15.01 15.41
C LEU A 102 -19.82 14.21 14.77
N ALA A 103 -19.32 14.66 13.61
CA ALA A 103 -18.19 14.04 12.94
C ALA A 103 -16.93 14.08 13.82
N ASN A 104 -16.66 15.21 14.47
CA ASN A 104 -15.52 15.37 15.39
C ASN A 104 -15.64 14.48 16.63
N LYS A 105 -16.83 14.35 17.21
CA LYS A 105 -17.08 13.44 18.33
C LYS A 105 -16.79 11.99 17.95
N LYS A 106 -17.18 11.57 16.74
CA LYS A 106 -16.85 10.25 16.19
C LYS A 106 -15.35 10.04 15.99
N LEU A 107 -14.63 11.07 15.52
CA LEU A 107 -13.17 11.02 15.41
C LEU A 107 -12.48 10.86 16.77
N LEU A 108 -12.96 11.55 17.80
CA LEU A 108 -12.41 11.45 19.16
C LEU A 108 -12.58 10.03 19.75
N ALA A 109 -13.63 9.30 19.38
CA ALA A 109 -13.82 7.91 19.79
C ALA A 109 -12.85 6.92 19.08
N THR A 110 -12.18 7.34 18.01
CA THR A 110 -11.21 6.50 17.28
C THR A 110 -9.87 6.46 18.03
N PRO A 111 -9.15 5.32 18.06
CA PRO A 111 -7.82 5.23 18.69
C PRO A 111 -6.85 6.31 18.18
N PRO A 112 -5.99 6.89 19.05
CA PRO A 112 -5.13 8.02 18.67
C PRO A 112 -4.27 7.77 17.42
N TRP A 113 -3.73 6.56 17.25
CA TRP A 113 -2.89 6.19 16.10
C TRP A 113 -3.66 5.99 14.78
N LYS A 114 -4.99 6.06 14.80
CA LYS A 114 -5.87 5.99 13.61
C LYS A 114 -6.70 7.26 13.43
N ARG A 115 -6.54 8.27 14.29
CA ARG A 115 -7.38 9.45 14.32
C ARG A 115 -6.89 10.51 13.33
N SER A 116 -7.78 10.95 12.44
CA SER A 116 -7.53 12.09 11.54
C SER A 116 -7.65 13.43 12.29
N LYS A 117 -7.17 14.52 11.68
CA LYS A 117 -7.38 15.88 12.20
C LYS A 117 -8.88 16.18 12.37
N ALA A 118 -9.21 16.96 13.40
CA ALA A 118 -10.55 17.46 13.60
C ALA A 118 -10.97 18.34 12.41
N ILE A 119 -12.25 18.27 12.06
CA ILE A 119 -12.89 19.11 11.06
C ILE A 119 -13.07 20.50 11.66
N PRO A 120 -12.43 21.55 11.12
CA PRO A 120 -12.56 22.88 11.65
C PRO A 120 -13.74 23.62 11.01
N LEU A 121 -14.22 24.64 11.72
CA LEU A 121 -15.11 25.67 11.19
C LEU A 121 -14.36 27.01 11.22
N ASP A 122 -13.25 27.07 10.47
CA ASP A 122 -12.41 28.27 10.30
C ASP A 122 -12.81 29.09 9.06
N GLU A 123 -12.13 30.19 8.79
CA GLU A 123 -12.42 31.07 7.63
C GLU A 123 -12.43 30.29 6.31
N LEU A 124 -11.48 29.35 6.11
CA LEU A 124 -11.44 28.51 4.91
C LEU A 124 -12.63 27.57 4.81
N ALA A 125 -13.15 27.09 5.95
CA ALA A 125 -14.37 26.30 5.98
C ALA A 125 -15.59 27.15 5.62
N LEU A 126 -15.71 28.33 6.21
CA LEU A 126 -16.81 29.26 5.94
C LEU A 126 -16.85 29.67 4.47
N ASP A 127 -15.69 30.00 3.89
CA ASP A 127 -15.56 30.31 2.46
C ASP A 127 -16.02 29.13 1.60
N SER A 128 -15.56 27.91 1.90
CA SER A 128 -15.93 26.69 1.17
C SER A 128 -17.43 26.38 1.26
N ILE A 129 -18.01 26.48 2.46
CA ILE A 129 -19.44 26.25 2.71
C ILE A 129 -20.29 27.27 1.93
N THR A 130 -19.91 28.54 2.01
CA THR A 130 -20.63 29.65 1.35
C THR A 130 -20.56 29.55 -0.17
N GLU A 131 -19.40 29.21 -0.74
CA GLU A 131 -19.24 29.03 -2.19
C GLU A 131 -20.10 27.90 -2.76
N ASN A 132 -20.43 26.90 -1.92
CA ASN A 132 -21.31 25.80 -2.30
C ASN A 132 -22.80 26.08 -1.99
N GLY A 133 -23.15 27.31 -1.59
CA GLY A 133 -24.53 27.73 -1.36
C GLY A 133 -25.11 27.34 0.01
N PHE A 134 -24.25 26.99 0.97
CA PHE A 134 -24.64 26.64 2.34
C PHE A 134 -24.21 27.73 3.33
N SER A 135 -24.72 27.64 4.55
CA SER A 135 -24.22 28.34 5.73
C SER A 135 -24.01 27.35 6.89
N PRO A 136 -23.28 27.73 7.94
CA PRO A 136 -23.12 26.89 9.14
C PRO A 136 -24.45 26.46 9.79
N GLU A 137 -25.51 27.23 9.58
CA GLU A 137 -26.88 27.02 10.09
C GLU A 137 -27.79 26.31 9.09
N THR A 138 -27.33 26.03 7.87
CA THR A 138 -28.13 25.29 6.89
C THR A 138 -28.26 23.85 7.31
N ILE A 139 -29.48 23.28 7.21
CA ILE A 139 -29.75 21.85 7.37
C ILE A 139 -29.72 21.22 5.98
N PRO A 140 -28.68 20.48 5.59
CA PRO A 140 -28.59 19.92 4.26
C PRO A 140 -29.46 18.67 4.13
N GLU A 141 -30.12 18.50 2.98
CA GLU A 141 -30.95 17.34 2.69
C GLU A 141 -30.16 16.02 2.84
N PRO A 142 -30.81 14.90 3.20
CA PRO A 142 -30.16 13.60 3.36
C PRO A 142 -29.30 13.21 2.15
N GLY A 143 -28.03 12.89 2.39
CA GLY A 143 -27.07 12.50 1.36
C GLY A 143 -26.36 13.68 0.66
N THR A 144 -26.73 14.92 0.95
CA THR A 144 -26.07 16.11 0.39
C THR A 144 -24.67 16.24 0.96
N THR A 145 -23.65 16.27 0.10
CA THR A 145 -22.27 16.48 0.53
C THR A 145 -21.98 17.98 0.62
N VAL A 146 -21.59 18.45 1.81
CA VAL A 146 -21.19 19.84 2.07
C VAL A 146 -19.66 19.93 2.24
N PRO A 147 -18.92 20.47 1.27
CA PRO A 147 -17.47 20.60 1.35
C PRO A 147 -17.02 21.63 2.39
N ILE A 148 -16.18 21.19 3.32
CA ILE A 148 -15.52 22.03 4.35
C ILE A 148 -14.17 22.57 3.86
N ARG A 149 -13.64 21.99 2.78
CA ARG A 149 -12.43 22.45 2.09
C ARG A 149 -12.70 22.50 0.59
N LYS A 150 -11.96 23.38 -0.10
CA LYS A 150 -12.04 23.49 -1.56
C LYS A 150 -11.32 22.36 -2.29
N ILE A 151 -10.24 21.85 -1.69
CA ILE A 151 -9.41 20.79 -2.26
C ILE A 151 -9.22 19.65 -1.28
N GLU A 152 -8.97 18.47 -1.82
CA GLU A 152 -8.42 17.37 -1.04
C GLU A 152 -6.93 17.64 -0.76
N SER A 153 -6.51 17.36 0.47
CA SER A 153 -5.10 17.43 0.86
C SER A 153 -4.80 16.37 1.92
N SER A 154 -3.54 15.95 2.01
CA SER A 154 -3.12 14.99 3.04
C SER A 154 -3.31 15.53 4.46
N GLU A 155 -3.33 16.86 4.61
CA GLU A 155 -3.55 17.52 5.90
C GLU A 155 -4.98 17.32 6.42
N TRP A 156 -5.98 17.62 5.59
CA TRP A 156 -7.37 17.63 6.01
C TRP A 156 -8.06 16.28 5.81
N SER A 157 -7.41 15.37 5.09
CA SER A 157 -8.01 14.16 4.55
C SER A 157 -9.18 14.49 3.61
N GLY A 158 -9.57 13.52 2.80
CA GLY A 158 -10.67 13.65 1.85
C GLY A 158 -11.77 12.65 2.11
N ASP A 159 -12.91 12.85 1.45
CA ASP A 159 -13.85 11.77 1.20
C ASP A 159 -13.29 10.90 0.06
N ILE A 160 -12.93 9.66 0.37
CA ILE A 160 -12.33 8.73 -0.59
C ILE A 160 -13.33 7.60 -0.82
N THR A 161 -13.76 7.46 -2.07
CA THR A 161 -14.73 6.45 -2.50
C THR A 161 -14.18 5.65 -3.68
N ASP A 162 -14.58 4.37 -3.75
CA ASP A 162 -14.24 3.52 -4.89
C ASP A 162 -15.00 3.99 -6.13
N ALA A 163 -14.26 4.27 -7.19
CA ALA A 163 -14.81 4.68 -8.48
C ALA A 163 -14.39 3.74 -9.61
N SER A 164 -13.85 2.56 -9.29
CA SER A 164 -13.23 1.64 -10.26
C SER A 164 -14.19 1.28 -11.41
N ASP A 165 -15.45 1.00 -11.08
CA ASP A 165 -16.48 0.59 -12.06
C ASP A 165 -17.07 1.77 -12.83
N GLN A 166 -16.83 3.00 -12.37
CA GLN A 166 -17.36 4.21 -13.00
C GLN A 166 -16.42 4.76 -14.08
N VAL A 167 -15.16 4.33 -14.12
CA VAL A 167 -14.16 4.90 -15.05
C VAL A 167 -14.47 4.53 -16.50
N HIS A 168 -14.77 5.54 -17.31
CA HIS A 168 -14.96 5.38 -18.74
C HIS A 168 -13.73 4.78 -19.42
N PRO A 169 -13.88 3.88 -20.42
CA PRO A 169 -12.77 3.30 -21.17
C PRO A 169 -11.74 4.32 -21.71
N ASP A 170 -12.19 5.45 -22.27
CA ASP A 170 -11.29 6.51 -22.75
C ASP A 170 -10.42 7.13 -21.64
N ASN A 171 -10.96 7.25 -20.42
CA ASN A 171 -10.23 7.78 -19.26
C ASN A 171 -9.19 6.78 -18.76
N ARG A 172 -9.54 5.49 -18.80
CA ARG A 172 -8.60 4.39 -18.54
C ARG A 172 -7.49 4.35 -19.57
N ALA A 173 -7.83 4.48 -20.86
CA ALA A 173 -6.87 4.44 -21.95
C ALA A 173 -5.87 5.61 -21.89
N ILE A 174 -6.32 6.83 -21.60
CA ILE A 174 -5.40 7.97 -21.47
C ILE A 174 -4.51 7.85 -20.23
N ALA A 175 -5.02 7.28 -19.12
CA ALA A 175 -4.22 7.01 -17.93
C ALA A 175 -3.12 5.96 -18.19
N LEU A 176 -3.44 4.88 -18.90
CA LEU A 176 -2.47 3.87 -19.32
C LEU A 176 -1.39 4.46 -20.22
N ARG A 177 -1.78 5.28 -21.21
CA ARG A 177 -0.83 5.97 -22.10
C ARG A 177 0.07 6.95 -21.34
N ALA A 178 -0.46 7.61 -20.30
CA ALA A 178 0.33 8.49 -19.45
C ALA A 178 1.38 7.69 -18.66
N ALA A 179 1.01 6.57 -18.05
CA ALA A 179 1.95 5.69 -17.36
C ALA A 179 3.03 5.15 -18.33
N GLU A 180 2.63 4.70 -19.52
CA GLU A 180 3.53 4.19 -20.56
C GLU A 180 4.52 5.26 -21.05
N LEU A 181 4.06 6.51 -21.24
CA LEU A 181 4.92 7.63 -21.65
C LEU A 181 6.10 7.84 -20.69
N PHE A 182 5.87 7.63 -19.39
CA PHE A 182 6.91 7.71 -18.36
C PHE A 182 7.59 6.36 -18.05
N GLN A 183 7.24 5.29 -18.78
CA GLN A 183 7.74 3.93 -18.58
C GLN A 183 7.52 3.41 -17.15
N LEU A 184 6.38 3.76 -16.56
CA LEU A 184 6.03 3.37 -15.19
C LEU A 184 5.10 2.15 -15.22
N SER A 185 5.61 0.99 -14.77
CA SER A 185 4.77 -0.19 -14.54
C SER A 185 3.82 -0.02 -13.35
N ASN A 186 4.13 0.89 -12.43
CA ASN A 186 3.32 1.25 -11.28
C ASN A 186 3.19 2.78 -11.21
N ALA A 187 1.97 3.30 -11.32
CA ALA A 187 1.74 4.74 -11.32
C ALA A 187 0.36 5.11 -10.75
N GLY A 188 0.29 6.27 -10.10
CA GLY A 188 -0.98 6.92 -9.75
C GLY A 188 -1.24 8.08 -10.71
N ILE A 189 -2.24 7.94 -11.56
CA ILE A 189 -2.64 8.98 -12.51
C ILE A 189 -3.81 9.76 -11.91
N ASP A 190 -3.58 11.03 -11.61
CA ASP A 190 -4.59 11.91 -11.04
C ASP A 190 -5.30 12.67 -12.15
N ILE A 191 -6.56 12.34 -12.39
CA ILE A 191 -7.42 12.99 -13.38
C ILE A 191 -8.43 13.88 -12.65
N ILE A 192 -8.45 15.18 -12.96
CA ILE A 192 -9.52 16.07 -12.51
C ILE A 192 -10.67 15.95 -13.49
N SER A 193 -11.84 15.55 -13.00
CA SER A 193 -13.05 15.40 -13.80
C SER A 193 -14.30 15.74 -12.98
N SER A 194 -15.32 16.31 -13.62
CA SER A 194 -16.66 16.46 -13.04
C SER A 194 -17.39 15.12 -12.96
N ASP A 195 -17.16 14.24 -13.94
CA ASP A 195 -17.74 12.91 -14.03
C ASP A 195 -16.77 11.96 -14.75
N ILE A 196 -16.21 10.98 -14.03
CA ILE A 196 -15.22 10.05 -14.60
C ILE A 196 -15.86 9.00 -15.53
N SER A 197 -17.19 8.91 -15.57
CA SER A 197 -17.94 8.04 -16.48
C SER A 197 -18.13 8.63 -17.88
N ILE A 198 -17.82 9.92 -18.05
CA ILE A 198 -17.83 10.61 -19.35
C ILE A 198 -16.39 10.66 -19.90
N PRO A 199 -16.17 10.44 -21.22
CA PRO A 199 -14.85 10.58 -21.83
C PRO A 199 -14.19 11.94 -21.56
N TRP A 200 -12.89 11.94 -21.27
CA TRP A 200 -12.12 13.14 -20.91
C TRP A 200 -12.23 14.27 -21.95
N HIS A 201 -12.35 13.91 -23.22
CA HIS A 201 -12.47 14.87 -24.33
C HIS A 201 -13.85 15.51 -24.46
N GLN A 202 -14.86 15.01 -23.73
CA GLN A 202 -16.24 15.53 -23.74
C GLN A 202 -16.60 16.34 -22.49
N ASN A 203 -16.02 16.00 -21.33
CA ASN A 203 -16.27 16.72 -20.07
C ASN A 203 -15.16 17.71 -19.69
N GLY A 204 -14.09 17.80 -20.49
CA GLY A 204 -12.96 18.70 -20.23
C GLY A 204 -12.02 18.22 -19.12
N ALA A 205 -12.03 16.92 -18.80
CA ALA A 205 -11.13 16.36 -17.80
C ALA A 205 -9.65 16.52 -18.20
N ILE A 206 -8.78 16.66 -17.20
CA ILE A 206 -7.35 16.81 -17.38
C ILE A 206 -6.58 15.80 -16.53
N ILE A 207 -5.43 15.35 -17.03
CA ILE A 207 -4.42 14.72 -16.17
C ILE A 207 -3.72 15.86 -15.42
N ASN A 208 -3.92 15.89 -14.10
CA ASN A 208 -3.32 16.88 -13.22
C ASN A 208 -1.93 16.46 -12.75
N GLU A 209 -1.71 15.17 -12.49
CA GLU A 209 -0.43 14.68 -11.97
C GLU A 209 -0.20 13.19 -12.32
N VAL A 210 1.07 12.82 -12.51
CA VAL A 210 1.51 11.43 -12.66
C VAL A 210 2.47 11.11 -11.52
N ASN A 211 2.06 10.21 -10.64
CA ASN A 211 2.79 9.82 -9.44
C ASN A 211 3.52 8.49 -9.67
N PHE A 212 4.86 8.45 -9.53
CA PHE A 212 5.66 7.23 -9.74
C PHE A 212 5.64 6.25 -8.56
N ALA A 213 5.31 6.72 -7.36
CA ALA A 213 5.23 5.91 -6.13
C ALA A 213 3.95 6.23 -5.35
N PRO A 214 2.77 5.96 -5.92
CA PRO A 214 1.50 6.21 -5.24
C PRO A 214 1.40 5.37 -3.96
N TYR A 215 0.83 5.97 -2.91
CA TYR A 215 0.55 5.24 -1.68
C TYR A 215 -0.47 4.12 -1.94
N PHE A 216 -0.04 2.87 -1.72
CA PHE A 216 -0.82 1.65 -1.96
C PHE A 216 -1.15 0.94 -0.63
N GLY A 217 -2.37 0.42 -0.49
CA GLY A 217 -2.82 -0.30 0.72
C GLY A 217 -3.46 0.55 1.83
N GLY A 218 -3.60 1.86 1.62
CA GLY A 218 -4.26 2.77 2.56
C GLY A 218 -5.78 2.58 2.68
N HIS A 219 -6.43 2.32 1.56
CA HIS A 219 -7.89 2.21 1.43
C HIS A 219 -8.32 0.73 1.32
N PRO A 220 -9.51 0.33 1.83
CA PRO A 220 -10.05 -1.02 1.64
C PRO A 220 -10.05 -1.50 0.19
N THR A 221 -10.42 -0.63 -0.77
CA THR A 221 -10.31 -0.91 -2.22
C THR A 221 -8.90 -1.36 -2.61
N ALA A 222 -7.88 -0.62 -2.19
CA ALA A 222 -6.50 -0.96 -2.52
C ALA A 222 -6.09 -2.30 -1.87
N ARG A 223 -6.50 -2.56 -0.62
CA ARG A 223 -6.19 -3.82 0.07
C ARG A 223 -6.86 -5.02 -0.60
N ALA A 224 -8.10 -4.87 -1.07
CA ALA A 224 -8.81 -5.92 -1.79
C ALA A 224 -8.14 -6.29 -3.12
N ARG A 225 -7.35 -5.38 -3.70
CA ARG A 225 -6.60 -5.60 -4.94
C ARG A 225 -5.14 -6.04 -4.74
N LEU A 226 -4.66 -6.15 -3.49
CA LEU A 226 -3.30 -6.61 -3.20
C LEU A 226 -3.01 -8.01 -3.78
N PRO A 227 -3.90 -9.02 -3.65
CA PRO A 227 -3.64 -10.34 -4.21
C PRO A 227 -3.40 -10.29 -5.73
N HIS A 228 -4.34 -9.69 -6.48
CA HIS A 228 -4.24 -9.50 -7.92
C HIS A 228 -2.98 -8.71 -8.34
N TYR A 229 -2.63 -7.68 -7.56
CA TYR A 229 -1.39 -6.94 -7.80
C TYR A 229 -0.16 -7.86 -7.73
N PHE A 230 -0.08 -8.71 -6.69
CA PHE A 230 1.07 -9.59 -6.48
C PHE A 230 1.12 -10.80 -7.40
N GLU A 231 0.00 -11.27 -7.95
CA GLU A 231 -0.05 -12.40 -8.91
C GLU A 231 0.93 -12.23 -10.08
N ASN A 232 1.18 -10.99 -10.50
CA ASN A 232 2.08 -10.67 -11.60
C ASN A 232 3.54 -10.41 -11.18
N PHE A 233 3.82 -10.25 -9.88
CA PHE A 233 5.17 -10.00 -9.34
C PHE A 233 5.77 -11.20 -8.63
N ILE A 234 4.92 -12.14 -8.22
CA ILE A 234 5.28 -13.24 -7.35
C ILE A 234 4.92 -14.54 -8.07
N GLU A 235 5.94 -15.34 -8.37
CA GLU A 235 5.73 -16.71 -8.83
C GLU A 235 5.21 -17.59 -7.67
N GLY A 236 4.17 -18.38 -7.93
CA GLY A 236 3.53 -19.21 -6.91
C GLY A 236 2.79 -18.39 -5.86
N ASP A 237 2.95 -18.73 -4.58
CA ASP A 237 2.29 -18.06 -3.45
C ASP A 237 3.23 -17.13 -2.65
N GLY A 238 4.42 -16.86 -3.19
CA GLY A 238 5.44 -16.00 -2.60
C GLY A 238 6.15 -16.57 -1.37
N ARG A 239 5.89 -17.83 -1.03
CA ARG A 239 6.58 -18.50 0.08
C ARG A 239 7.85 -19.17 -0.41
N ILE A 240 8.88 -19.10 0.43
CA ILE A 240 10.04 -19.97 0.31
C ILE A 240 9.54 -21.40 0.54
N PRO A 241 9.66 -22.34 -0.43
CA PRO A 241 9.31 -23.73 -0.23
C PRO A 241 10.15 -24.34 0.90
N VAL A 242 9.47 -25.07 1.79
CA VAL A 242 10.10 -25.73 2.94
C VAL A 242 9.92 -27.23 2.83
N GLU A 243 11.03 -27.95 2.69
CA GLU A 243 11.10 -29.40 2.78
C GLU A 243 11.54 -29.79 4.19
N VAL A 244 10.85 -30.74 4.82
CA VAL A 244 11.24 -31.25 6.13
C VAL A 244 11.77 -32.67 6.01
N VAL A 245 12.93 -32.93 6.60
CA VAL A 245 13.46 -34.28 6.81
C VAL A 245 13.63 -34.51 8.30
N ILE A 246 12.94 -35.50 8.84
CA ILE A 246 12.94 -35.82 10.27
C ILE A 246 13.46 -37.23 10.52
N GLY A 247 14.39 -37.38 11.45
CA GLY A 247 14.91 -38.69 11.88
C GLY A 247 16.30 -38.63 12.48
N GLY A 248 16.99 -39.78 12.53
CA GLY A 248 18.32 -39.92 13.12
C GLY A 248 19.48 -39.66 12.14
N SER A 249 20.50 -40.53 12.16
CA SER A 249 21.72 -40.38 11.35
C SER A 249 21.49 -40.40 9.84
N GLU A 250 20.52 -41.19 9.36
CA GLU A 250 20.22 -41.29 7.92
C GLU A 250 19.41 -40.10 7.37
N ALA A 251 18.83 -39.29 8.27
CA ALA A 251 18.08 -38.09 7.90
C ALA A 251 18.99 -37.07 7.21
N GLU A 252 20.23 -36.90 7.69
CA GLU A 252 21.16 -35.93 7.11
C GLU A 252 21.53 -36.29 5.66
N LYS A 253 21.82 -37.56 5.38
CA LYS A 253 22.11 -38.03 4.01
C LYS A 253 20.92 -37.77 3.08
N THR A 254 19.70 -38.03 3.58
CA THR A 254 18.47 -37.79 2.84
C THR A 254 18.28 -36.29 2.57
N ALA A 255 18.45 -35.44 3.59
CA ALA A 255 18.33 -33.99 3.47
C ALA A 255 19.35 -33.39 2.49
N ARG A 256 20.60 -33.86 2.53
CA ARG A 256 21.65 -33.47 1.57
C ARG A 256 21.30 -33.89 0.15
N LYS A 257 20.71 -35.07 -0.05
CA LYS A 257 20.26 -35.52 -1.38
C LYS A 257 19.13 -34.64 -1.91
N ILE A 258 18.15 -34.27 -1.07
CA ILE A 258 17.08 -33.35 -1.46
C ILE A 258 17.65 -31.98 -1.83
N GLN A 259 18.55 -31.44 -1.01
CA GLN A 259 19.23 -30.17 -1.30
C GLN A 259 19.98 -30.25 -2.64
N GLN A 260 20.78 -31.29 -2.86
CA GLN A 260 21.54 -31.48 -4.10
C GLN A 260 20.65 -31.46 -5.33
N LEU A 261 19.53 -32.20 -5.30
CA LEU A 261 18.59 -32.26 -6.42
C LEU A 261 18.00 -30.88 -6.76
N GLN A 262 17.71 -30.06 -5.75
CA GLN A 262 17.21 -28.70 -5.96
C GLN A 262 18.29 -27.76 -6.51
N VAL A 263 19.52 -27.86 -5.98
CA VAL A 263 20.67 -27.09 -6.47
C VAL A 263 21.00 -27.45 -7.92
N ASP A 264 20.99 -28.74 -8.26
CA ASP A 264 21.19 -29.23 -9.65
C ASP A 264 20.08 -28.73 -10.59
N GLY A 265 18.88 -28.51 -10.06
CA GLY A 265 17.75 -27.89 -10.76
C GLY A 265 17.83 -26.36 -10.87
N GLY A 266 18.90 -25.73 -10.36
CA GLY A 266 19.11 -24.29 -10.40
C GLY A 266 18.50 -23.50 -9.25
N THR A 267 17.89 -24.16 -8.25
CA THR A 267 17.30 -23.50 -7.09
C THR A 267 18.35 -23.25 -6.00
N ALA A 268 18.41 -22.02 -5.47
CA ALA A 268 19.26 -21.66 -4.35
C ALA A 268 18.75 -22.26 -3.02
N CYS A 269 18.90 -23.59 -2.88
CA CYS A 269 18.44 -24.37 -1.74
C CYS A 269 19.44 -24.38 -0.59
N TYR A 270 18.99 -23.98 0.60
CA TYR A 270 19.75 -24.07 1.84
C TYR A 270 19.27 -25.27 2.67
N LEU A 271 20.20 -25.98 3.31
CA LEU A 271 19.90 -27.04 4.27
C LEU A 271 20.27 -26.56 5.67
N THR A 272 19.40 -26.72 6.66
CA THR A 272 19.74 -26.39 8.05
C THR A 272 19.23 -27.40 9.05
N SER A 273 20.03 -27.67 10.08
CA SER A 273 19.69 -28.38 11.32
C SER A 273 19.88 -27.44 12.51
N HIS A 274 19.80 -27.97 13.74
CA HIS A 274 20.06 -27.18 14.95
C HIS A 274 21.53 -26.75 15.09
N TYR A 275 22.49 -27.44 14.45
CA TYR A 275 23.92 -27.13 14.55
C TYR A 275 24.58 -26.79 13.20
N LEU A 276 23.98 -27.21 12.09
CA LEU A 276 24.57 -27.14 10.76
C LEU A 276 23.71 -26.29 9.82
N THR A 277 24.34 -25.49 8.97
CA THR A 277 23.67 -24.85 7.83
C THR A 277 24.56 -24.98 6.61
N ILE A 278 23.99 -25.35 5.46
CA ILE A 278 24.71 -25.57 4.20
C ILE A 278 24.12 -24.67 3.14
N THR A 279 25.00 -23.98 2.42
CA THR A 279 24.64 -23.09 1.31
C THR A 279 24.31 -23.87 0.03
N PRO A 280 23.77 -23.20 -1.01
CA PRO A 280 23.61 -23.78 -2.33
C PRO A 280 24.93 -24.20 -2.99
N SER A 281 26.08 -23.65 -2.56
CA SER A 281 27.40 -24.11 -3.01
C SER A 281 27.89 -25.36 -2.27
N LEU A 282 27.01 -26.00 -1.49
CA LEU A 282 27.26 -27.21 -0.71
C LEU A 282 28.39 -27.05 0.33
N GLN A 283 28.63 -25.81 0.76
CA GLN A 283 29.60 -25.47 1.79
C GLN A 283 28.87 -25.14 3.09
N GLU A 284 29.50 -25.43 4.21
CA GLU A 284 28.98 -25.04 5.51
C GLU A 284 28.98 -23.52 5.66
N MET A 285 27.84 -22.97 6.07
CA MET A 285 27.69 -21.58 6.45
C MET A 285 27.80 -21.48 7.98
N PRO A 286 28.78 -20.74 8.52
CA PRO A 286 28.90 -20.57 9.95
C PRO A 286 27.71 -19.79 10.48
N PHE A 287 27.18 -20.25 11.61
CA PHE A 287 26.07 -19.61 12.33
C PHE A 287 26.36 -19.61 13.83
N PRO A 288 26.17 -18.48 14.52
CA PRO A 288 26.52 -18.35 15.94
C PRO A 288 25.54 -19.07 16.88
N SER A 289 24.36 -19.48 16.40
CA SER A 289 23.30 -20.07 17.22
C SER A 289 23.22 -21.58 17.02
N ILE A 290 23.00 -22.33 18.11
CA ILE A 290 22.70 -23.78 18.08
C ILE A 290 21.19 -23.96 18.28
N SER A 291 20.42 -23.52 17.27
CA SER A 291 18.95 -23.55 17.25
C SER A 291 18.49 -23.60 15.81
N LEU A 292 17.73 -24.63 15.47
CA LEU A 292 17.09 -24.78 14.17
C LEU A 292 16.05 -23.67 13.97
N PHE A 293 15.32 -23.28 15.02
CA PHE A 293 14.38 -22.17 14.97
C PHE A 293 15.08 -20.87 14.53
N THR A 294 16.15 -20.49 15.23
CA THR A 294 16.89 -19.24 14.97
C THR A 294 17.52 -19.23 13.57
N ARG A 295 18.12 -20.35 13.16
CA ARG A 295 18.72 -20.51 11.83
C ARG A 295 17.67 -20.39 10.73
N THR A 296 16.51 -21.01 10.93
CA THR A 296 15.42 -20.94 9.95
C THR A 296 14.90 -19.52 9.79
N ILE A 297 14.64 -18.79 10.87
CA ILE A 297 14.22 -17.38 10.79
C ILE A 297 15.26 -16.53 10.03
N ALA A 298 16.55 -16.72 10.31
CA ALA A 298 17.61 -16.00 9.60
C ALA A 298 17.66 -16.32 8.09
N LEU A 299 17.40 -17.58 7.70
CA LEU A 299 17.29 -17.98 6.30
C LEU A 299 16.05 -17.38 5.62
N LEU A 300 14.89 -17.40 6.28
CA LEU A 300 13.66 -16.82 5.74
C LEU A 300 13.75 -15.30 5.51
N MET A 301 14.62 -14.60 6.25
CA MET A 301 14.90 -13.18 6.07
C MET A 301 15.98 -12.90 5.00
N ASN A 302 16.62 -13.93 4.44
CA ASN A 302 17.67 -13.79 3.46
C ASN A 302 17.10 -13.86 2.04
N ARG A 303 17.14 -12.73 1.32
CA ARG A 303 16.65 -12.60 -0.07
C ARG A 303 17.29 -13.53 -1.10
N LYS A 304 18.38 -14.23 -0.76
CA LYS A 304 19.04 -15.22 -1.64
C LYS A 304 18.48 -16.63 -1.51
N VAL A 305 17.62 -16.88 -0.52
CA VAL A 305 17.07 -18.20 -0.24
C VAL A 305 15.85 -18.41 -1.13
N GLU A 306 15.94 -19.41 -2.01
CA GLU A 306 14.82 -19.79 -2.88
C GLU A 306 14.08 -21.03 -2.35
N SER A 307 14.73 -21.84 -1.51
CA SER A 307 14.14 -23.02 -0.86
C SER A 307 14.94 -23.40 0.39
N VAL A 308 14.28 -24.03 1.37
CA VAL A 308 14.91 -24.52 2.60
C VAL A 308 14.58 -25.97 2.85
N VAL A 309 15.60 -26.78 3.14
CA VAL A 309 15.47 -28.11 3.73
C VAL A 309 15.74 -28.01 5.23
N LEU A 310 14.75 -28.32 6.05
CA LEU A 310 14.86 -28.41 7.50
C LEU A 310 15.17 -29.84 7.91
N LEU A 311 16.36 -30.06 8.47
CA LEU A 311 16.77 -31.32 9.05
C LEU A 311 16.46 -31.33 10.56
N ILE A 312 15.41 -32.07 10.91
CA ILE A 312 14.91 -32.19 12.28
C ILE A 312 15.48 -33.47 12.90
N GLN A 313 16.40 -33.29 13.84
CA GLN A 313 17.02 -34.38 14.61
C GLN A 313 16.81 -34.22 16.13
N THR A 314 16.10 -33.16 16.54
CA THR A 314 15.78 -32.86 17.93
C THR A 314 14.30 -32.51 18.12
N ASP A 315 13.85 -32.45 19.37
CA ASP A 315 12.51 -31.98 19.76
C ASP A 315 12.37 -30.45 19.92
N GLU A 316 13.32 -29.66 19.43
CA GLU A 316 13.38 -28.19 19.60
C GLU A 316 12.05 -27.48 19.27
N PHE A 317 11.37 -27.88 18.19
CA PHE A 317 10.12 -27.26 17.74
C PHE A 317 8.93 -27.52 18.65
N ILE A 318 8.97 -28.54 19.53
CA ILE A 318 7.93 -28.70 20.55
C ILE A 318 7.92 -27.49 21.51
N GLN A 319 9.10 -26.93 21.79
CA GLN A 319 9.26 -25.82 22.72
C GLN A 319 9.14 -24.46 22.03
N THR A 320 9.73 -24.33 20.84
CA THR A 320 9.82 -23.05 20.12
C THR A 320 8.64 -22.80 19.17
N GLY A 321 7.90 -23.85 18.82
CA GLY A 321 6.98 -23.84 17.69
C GLY A 321 7.74 -23.90 16.35
N LEU A 322 6.98 -23.89 15.25
CA LEU A 322 7.58 -23.84 13.91
C LEU A 322 7.83 -22.38 13.48
N PRO A 323 9.02 -22.06 12.96
CA PRO A 323 9.35 -20.74 12.41
C PRO A 323 8.76 -20.52 11.00
N VAL A 324 7.96 -21.46 10.50
CA VAL A 324 7.36 -21.48 9.16
C VAL A 324 5.85 -21.62 9.27
N ASP A 325 5.09 -21.02 8.36
CA ASP A 325 3.63 -21.11 8.30
C ASP A 325 3.13 -22.26 7.42
N ARG A 326 4.01 -22.88 6.61
CA ARG A 326 3.68 -23.96 5.68
C ARG A 326 4.87 -24.88 5.40
N ILE A 327 4.61 -26.18 5.28
CA ILE A 327 5.58 -27.21 4.89
C ILE A 327 5.10 -27.87 3.60
N ARG A 328 5.99 -27.97 2.60
CA ARG A 328 5.68 -28.55 1.30
C ARG A 328 5.61 -30.08 1.36
N HIS A 329 6.66 -30.71 1.87
CA HIS A 329 6.68 -32.15 2.14
C HIS A 329 7.41 -32.47 3.44
N ILE A 330 7.06 -33.62 4.02
CA ILE A 330 7.72 -34.19 5.18
C ILE A 330 8.24 -35.57 4.79
N THR A 331 9.55 -35.75 4.88
CA THR A 331 10.22 -37.05 4.73
C THR A 331 10.62 -37.57 6.11
N GLN A 332 10.01 -38.68 6.53
CA GLN A 332 10.39 -39.36 7.76
C GLN A 332 11.44 -40.44 7.46
N THR A 333 12.55 -40.40 8.19
CA THR A 333 13.53 -41.49 8.22
C THR A 333 13.50 -42.18 9.58
N GLY A 334 14.03 -43.40 9.63
CA GLY A 334 14.26 -44.10 10.90
C GLY A 334 15.29 -43.40 11.79
N GLY A 335 15.51 -43.97 12.97
CA GLY A 335 16.53 -43.51 13.91
C GLY A 335 15.97 -42.76 15.12
N VAL A 336 16.91 -42.38 15.99
CA VAL A 336 16.66 -41.72 17.28
C VAL A 336 16.67 -40.21 17.08
N ILE A 337 15.63 -39.56 17.59
CA ILE A 337 15.54 -38.10 17.73
C ILE A 337 15.91 -37.78 19.18
N SER A 338 16.66 -36.70 19.38
CA SER A 338 17.22 -36.34 20.68
C SER A 338 16.53 -35.14 21.33
N GLU A 339 16.61 -35.05 22.65
CA GLU A 339 16.21 -33.85 23.38
C GLU A 339 17.15 -32.70 23.06
N TRP A 340 16.60 -31.54 22.65
CA TRP A 340 17.39 -30.36 22.28
C TRP A 340 18.14 -29.75 23.47
N GLN A 341 17.52 -29.72 24.66
CA GLN A 341 18.08 -29.06 25.85
C GLN A 341 18.80 -30.02 26.81
N SER A 342 18.72 -31.35 26.60
CA SER A 342 19.18 -32.35 27.57
C SER A 342 20.16 -33.36 26.94
N ASN A 343 21.44 -32.97 26.84
CA ASN A 343 22.59 -33.83 26.47
C ASN A 343 22.34 -34.85 25.33
N ASN A 344 21.51 -34.50 24.34
CA ASN A 344 21.11 -35.35 23.23
C ASN A 344 20.48 -36.72 23.61
N SER A 345 19.82 -36.82 24.76
CA SER A 345 19.13 -38.05 25.18
C SER A 345 17.99 -38.39 24.22
N PRO A 346 17.70 -39.68 23.93
CA PRO A 346 16.57 -40.07 23.09
C PRO A 346 15.24 -39.55 23.63
N ILE A 347 14.40 -38.97 22.78
CA ILE A 347 13.04 -38.56 23.17
C ILE A 347 12.12 -39.78 23.31
N ASP A 348 11.13 -39.67 24.20
CA ASP A 348 10.09 -40.68 24.34
C ASP A 348 9.07 -40.66 23.17
N ASN A 349 8.19 -41.67 23.16
CA ASN A 349 7.17 -41.81 22.12
C ASN A 349 6.11 -40.70 22.16
N GLU A 350 5.83 -40.11 23.33
CA GLU A 350 4.85 -39.03 23.43
C GLU A 350 5.37 -37.75 22.79
N ARG A 351 6.60 -37.34 23.10
CA ARG A 351 7.27 -36.21 22.45
C ARG A 351 7.40 -36.42 20.95
N ARG A 352 7.77 -37.63 20.51
CA ARG A 352 7.83 -37.96 19.08
C ARG A 352 6.47 -37.81 18.40
N LYS A 353 5.39 -38.23 19.06
CA LYS A 353 4.01 -38.05 18.56
C LYS A 353 3.62 -36.56 18.52
N MET A 354 3.98 -35.79 19.55
CA MET A 354 3.73 -34.34 19.59
C MET A 354 4.43 -33.63 18.44
N LEU A 355 5.71 -33.92 18.21
CA LEU A 355 6.48 -33.34 17.10
C LEU A 355 5.89 -33.68 15.74
N ASN A 356 5.53 -34.94 15.49
CA ASN A 356 4.88 -35.35 14.25
C ASN A 356 3.52 -34.67 14.05
N THR A 357 2.74 -34.52 15.13
CA THR A 357 1.45 -33.82 15.10
C THR A 357 1.65 -32.34 14.75
N LEU A 358 2.63 -31.69 15.37
CA LEU A 358 3.01 -30.31 15.07
C LEU A 358 3.42 -30.15 13.61
N LEU A 359 4.29 -31.01 13.08
CA LEU A 359 4.71 -30.91 11.67
C LEU A 359 3.53 -31.13 10.70
N SER A 360 2.67 -32.09 11.00
CA SER A 360 1.53 -32.43 10.15
C SER A 360 0.49 -31.31 10.08
N SER A 361 0.34 -30.48 11.13
CA SER A 361 -0.60 -29.34 11.10
C SER A 361 -0.16 -28.20 10.18
N TYR A 362 1.08 -28.22 9.68
CA TYR A 362 1.63 -27.22 8.76
C TYR A 362 1.86 -27.80 7.35
N LEU A 363 1.68 -29.11 7.16
CA LEU A 363 1.78 -29.74 5.85
C LEU A 363 0.65 -29.25 4.93
N ILE A 364 0.99 -28.93 3.68
CA ILE A 364 -0.01 -28.58 2.67
C ILE A 364 -1.00 -29.74 2.52
N THR A 365 -2.23 -29.54 3.00
CA THR A 365 -3.36 -30.36 2.61
C THR A 365 -3.81 -29.83 1.25
N THR A 366 -3.58 -30.62 0.21
CA THR A 366 -3.93 -30.25 -1.16
C THR A 366 -5.38 -29.76 -1.25
N THR A 367 -5.57 -28.51 -1.65
CA THR A 367 -6.49 -28.25 -2.76
C THR A 367 -5.65 -27.57 -3.84
N PRO A 368 -5.57 -28.11 -5.06
CA PRO A 368 -5.03 -27.33 -6.17
C PRO A 368 -5.97 -26.12 -6.37
N LEU A 369 -5.38 -24.94 -6.49
CA LEU A 369 -6.06 -23.78 -7.08
C LEU A 369 -6.23 -24.01 -8.58
#